data_AF-A0A958JVW6-F1
#
_entry.id   AF-A0A958JVW6-F1
#
_cell.length_a   1.000
_cell.length_b   1.000
_cell.length_c   1.000
_cell.angle_alpha   90.00
_cell.angle_beta   90.00
_cell.angle_gamma   90.00
#
_symmetry.space_group_name_H-M   'P 1'
#
loop_
_entity.id
_entity.type
_entity.pdbx_description
1 polymer ?
#
loop_
_entity_poly.entity_id
_entity_poly.type
_entity_poly.pdbx_seq_one_letter_code
_entity_poly.pdbx_strand_id
1 'polypeptide(L)'
;MRKLTVIAALLLCVSSFSGCDSMSNRDKGVVGGAATGAGLGAIIGAATGHSGVGTAIGGGLGAVAGGFVGNEMDKDESRQQEQEERMRRQDEQLRRQQRELDQLKKQQQNDTY
;
A
#
# COMPACT_ATOMS: atom_id res chain seq x y z
N MET A 1 15.92 -31.24 -6.60
CA MET A 1 16.38 -30.75 -5.26
C MET A 1 16.58 -29.24 -5.22
N ARG A 2 17.35 -28.60 -6.12
CA ARG A 2 17.51 -27.13 -6.19
C ARG A 2 16.20 -26.31 -6.19
N LYS A 3 15.17 -26.80 -6.89
CA LYS A 3 13.86 -26.13 -7.00
C LYS A 3 13.08 -26.11 -5.67
N LEU A 4 13.21 -27.17 -4.86
CA LEU A 4 12.59 -27.28 -3.54
C LEU A 4 13.27 -26.35 -2.53
N THR A 5 14.59 -26.19 -2.61
CA THR A 5 15.33 -25.23 -1.76
C THR A 5 14.98 -23.78 -2.07
N VAL A 6 14.79 -23.43 -3.35
CA VAL A 6 14.36 -22.08 -3.75
C VAL A 6 12.92 -21.79 -3.29
N ILE A 7 12.01 -22.74 -3.43
CA ILE A 7 10.62 -22.59 -2.96
C ILE A 7 10.56 -22.47 -1.43
N ALA A 8 11.34 -23.28 -0.71
CA ALA A 8 11.43 -23.19 0.75
C ALA A 8 12.00 -21.85 1.22
N ALA A 9 13.04 -21.32 0.55
CA ALA A 9 13.61 -20.01 0.86
C ALA A 9 12.63 -18.85 0.59
N LEU A 10 11.87 -18.93 -0.52
CA LEU A 10 10.81 -17.96 -0.84
C LEU A 10 9.70 -17.96 0.22
N LEU A 11 9.24 -19.13 0.63
CA LEU A 11 8.22 -19.29 1.69
C LEU A 11 8.72 -18.74 3.03
N LEU A 12 9.99 -18.98 3.37
CA LEU A 12 10.60 -18.48 4.60
C LEU A 12 10.71 -16.94 4.59
N CYS A 13 11.16 -16.34 3.49
CA CYS A 13 11.20 -14.89 3.32
C CYS A 13 9.81 -14.24 3.43
N VAL A 14 8.78 -14.84 2.82
CA VAL A 14 7.40 -14.33 2.92
C VAL A 14 6.88 -14.41 4.36
N SER A 15 7.18 -15.50 5.08
CA SER A 15 6.76 -15.65 6.47
C SER A 15 7.45 -14.69 7.45
N SER A 16 8.67 -14.24 7.14
CA SER A 16 9.38 -13.21 7.92
C SER A 16 8.81 -11.80 7.72
N PHE A 17 8.07 -11.54 6.64
CA PHE A 17 7.46 -10.23 6.38
C PHE A 17 6.18 -10.00 7.20
N SER A 18 5.49 -11.07 7.63
CA SER A 18 4.29 -11.00 8.45
C SER A 18 4.52 -10.59 9.92
N GLY A 19 5.78 -10.44 10.35
CA GLY A 19 6.15 -10.12 11.75
C GLY A 19 6.69 -8.70 11.98
N CYS A 20 6.77 -7.85 10.95
CA CYS A 20 7.35 -6.51 11.07
C CYS A 20 6.23 -5.45 11.09
N ASP A 21 5.56 -5.31 12.23
CA ASP A 21 4.46 -4.36 12.44
C ASP A 21 4.91 -2.88 12.38
N SER A 22 6.23 -2.62 12.36
CA SER A 22 6.84 -1.29 12.43
C SER A 22 7.73 -0.94 11.23
N MET A 23 7.47 -1.52 10.06
CA MET A 23 8.20 -1.14 8.85
C MET A 23 7.65 0.18 8.27
N SER A 24 8.49 1.22 8.23
CA SER A 24 8.17 2.53 7.62
C SER A 24 7.80 2.37 6.14
N ASN A 25 6.96 3.27 5.60
CA ASN A 25 6.54 3.18 4.19
C ASN A 25 7.71 3.32 3.23
N ARG A 26 8.79 3.96 3.67
CA ARG A 26 10.07 3.96 2.95
C ARG A 26 10.66 2.57 2.79
N ASP A 27 10.71 1.77 3.85
CA ASP A 27 11.21 0.40 3.81
C ASP A 27 10.27 -0.52 3.02
N LYS A 28 8.95 -0.34 3.17
CA LYS A 28 7.96 -1.03 2.31
C LYS A 28 8.14 -0.68 0.83
N GLY A 29 8.42 0.59 0.53
CA GLY A 29 8.72 1.08 -0.81
C GLY A 29 10.02 0.49 -1.36
N VAL A 30 11.11 0.54 -0.60
CA VAL A 30 12.39 -0.08 -0.97
C VAL A 30 12.22 -1.57 -1.23
N VAL A 31 11.64 -2.31 -0.27
CA VAL A 31 11.51 -3.76 -0.36
C VAL A 31 10.54 -4.17 -1.47
N GLY A 32 9.39 -3.49 -1.58
CA GLY A 32 8.39 -3.74 -2.62
C GLY A 32 8.93 -3.41 -4.01
N GLY A 33 9.62 -2.28 -4.16
CA GLY A 33 10.28 -1.88 -5.41
C GLY A 33 11.43 -2.81 -5.78
N ALA A 34 12.26 -3.21 -4.82
CA ALA A 34 13.36 -4.14 -5.02
C ALA A 34 12.86 -5.54 -5.41
N ALA A 35 11.84 -6.06 -4.71
CA ALA A 35 11.29 -7.39 -4.99
C ALA A 35 10.61 -7.43 -6.36
N THR A 36 9.83 -6.40 -6.70
CA THR A 36 9.15 -6.30 -8.00
C THR A 36 10.17 -6.08 -9.12
N GLY A 37 11.13 -5.18 -8.94
CA GLY A 37 12.19 -4.89 -9.91
C GLY A 37 13.14 -6.07 -10.12
N ALA A 38 13.53 -6.78 -9.05
CA ALA A 38 14.34 -7.99 -9.13
C ALA A 38 13.58 -9.13 -9.80
N GLY A 39 12.28 -9.30 -9.51
CA GLY A 39 11.44 -10.31 -10.16
C GLY A 39 11.33 -10.09 -11.67
N LEU A 40 11.02 -8.86 -12.09
CA LEU A 40 10.95 -8.49 -13.51
C LEU A 40 12.33 -8.56 -14.19
N GLY A 41 13.38 -8.07 -13.52
CA GLY A 41 14.76 -8.12 -14.00
C GLY A 41 15.30 -9.54 -14.13
N ALA A 42 14.87 -10.46 -13.26
CA ALA A 42 15.22 -11.88 -13.34
C ALA A 42 14.58 -12.56 -14.57
N ILE A 43 13.33 -12.23 -14.89
CA ILE A 43 12.62 -12.76 -16.07
C ILE A 43 13.31 -12.28 -17.36
N ILE A 44 13.53 -10.97 -17.47
CA ILE A 44 14.17 -10.37 -18.64
C ILE A 44 15.63 -10.83 -18.76
N GLY A 45 16.36 -10.87 -17.65
CA GLY A 45 17.72 -11.39 -17.60
C GLY A 45 17.81 -12.88 -17.94
N ALA A 46 16.82 -13.69 -17.55
CA ALA A 46 16.76 -15.10 -17.95
C ALA A 46 16.53 -15.25 -19.46
N ALA A 47 15.73 -14.39 -20.07
CA ALA A 47 15.51 -14.39 -21.52
C ALA A 47 16.75 -13.98 -22.32
N THR A 48 17.61 -13.12 -21.76
CA THR A 48 18.85 -12.65 -22.42
C THR A 48 20.10 -13.46 -22.03
N GLY A 49 19.95 -14.52 -21.23
CA GLY A 49 21.06 -15.33 -20.73
C GLY A 49 21.89 -14.69 -19.60
N HIS A 50 21.49 -13.50 -19.13
CA HIS A 50 22.17 -12.70 -18.10
C HIS A 50 21.28 -12.48 -16.87
N SER A 51 20.72 -13.56 -16.32
CA SER A 51 19.76 -13.50 -15.20
C SER A 51 20.34 -12.81 -13.96
N GLY A 52 21.62 -13.06 -13.62
CA GLY A 52 22.27 -12.41 -12.47
C GLY A 52 22.38 -10.90 -12.62
N VAL A 53 22.73 -10.43 -13.82
CA VAL A 53 22.86 -8.99 -14.12
C VAL A 53 21.49 -8.33 -14.17
N GLY A 54 20.50 -8.96 -14.81
CA GLY A 54 19.13 -8.45 -14.86
C GLY A 54 18.48 -8.35 -13.48
N THR A 55 18.72 -9.32 -12.60
CA THR A 55 18.22 -9.31 -11.22
C THR A 55 18.92 -8.23 -10.37
N ALA A 56 20.24 -8.09 -10.50
CA ALA A 56 20.99 -7.08 -9.74
C ALA A 56 20.62 -5.65 -10.15
N ILE A 57 20.50 -5.40 -11.45
CA ILE A 57 20.09 -4.09 -11.96
C ILE A 57 18.62 -3.82 -11.62
N GLY A 58 17.72 -4.76 -11.91
CA GLY A 58 16.29 -4.60 -11.61
C GLY A 58 16.01 -4.44 -10.12
N GLY A 59 16.69 -5.21 -9.27
CA GLY A 59 16.58 -5.14 -7.82
C GLY A 59 17.20 -3.86 -7.25
N GLY A 60 18.39 -3.46 -7.70
CA GLY A 60 19.05 -2.24 -7.25
C GLY A 60 18.30 -0.97 -7.67
N LEU A 61 17.89 -0.90 -8.94
CA LEU A 61 17.14 0.24 -9.46
C LEU A 61 15.74 0.31 -8.83
N GLY A 62 15.08 -0.84 -8.68
CA GLY A 62 13.79 -0.97 -8.01
C GLY A 62 13.84 -0.60 -6.53
N ALA A 63 14.91 -0.95 -5.82
CA ALA A 63 15.13 -0.58 -4.42
C ALA A 63 15.29 0.93 -4.25
N VAL A 64 16.12 1.55 -5.10
CA VAL A 64 16.36 3.01 -5.07
C VAL A 64 15.07 3.75 -5.41
N ALA A 65 14.42 3.40 -6.54
CA ALA A 65 13.17 4.03 -6.94
C ALA A 65 12.07 3.85 -5.89
N GLY A 66 11.91 2.62 -5.39
CA GLY A 66 10.93 2.30 -4.35
C GLY A 66 11.18 3.04 -3.03
N GLY A 67 12.44 3.24 -2.65
CA GLY A 67 12.80 4.01 -1.46
C GLY A 67 12.62 5.53 -1.57
N PHE A 68 12.67 6.07 -2.78
CA PHE A 68 12.30 7.46 -3.03
C PHE A 68 10.79 7.64 -2.97
N VAL A 69 10.03 6.77 -3.64
CA VAL A 69 8.56 6.85 -3.68
C VAL A 69 7.94 6.57 -2.30
N GLY A 70 8.46 5.59 -1.56
CA GLY A 70 7.99 5.28 -0.20
C GLY A 70 8.14 6.44 0.79
N ASN A 71 9.14 7.31 0.60
CA ASN A 71 9.34 8.49 1.44
C ASN A 71 8.27 9.57 1.23
N GLU A 72 7.70 9.65 0.02
CA GLU A 72 6.58 10.57 -0.25
C GLU A 72 5.27 9.98 0.31
N MET A 73 5.08 8.66 0.19
CA MET A 73 3.92 7.97 0.76
C MET A 73 3.82 8.14 2.28
N ASP A 74 4.93 8.17 3.03
CA ASP A 74 4.92 8.46 4.48
C ASP A 74 4.25 9.82 4.80
N LYS A 75 4.47 10.83 3.95
CA LYS A 75 3.86 12.16 4.12
C LYS A 75 2.39 12.17 3.73
N ASP A 76 2.02 11.37 2.73
CA ASP A 76 0.63 11.27 2.30
C ASP A 76 -0.20 10.47 3.32
N GLU A 77 0.34 9.41 3.91
CA GLU A 77 -0.36 8.65 4.95
C GLU A 77 -0.65 9.48 6.19
N SER A 78 0.32 10.29 6.65
CA SER A 78 0.07 11.20 7.78
C SER A 78 -1.03 12.22 7.48
N ARG A 79 -1.07 12.76 6.25
CA ARG A 79 -2.16 13.63 5.79
C ARG A 79 -3.48 12.89 5.68
N GLN A 80 -3.47 11.65 5.21
CA GLN A 80 -4.66 10.82 5.08
C GLN A 80 -5.25 10.46 6.44
N GLN A 81 -4.42 10.12 7.43
CA GLN A 81 -4.88 9.87 8.80
C GLN A 81 -5.55 11.12 9.39
N GLU A 82 -4.95 12.30 9.23
CA GLU A 82 -5.58 13.55 9.65
C GLU A 82 -6.90 13.82 8.88
N GLN A 83 -6.95 13.53 7.59
CA GLN A 83 -8.15 13.68 6.78
C GLN A 83 -9.25 12.69 7.17
N GLU A 84 -8.91 11.44 7.49
CA GLU A 84 -9.85 10.43 7.98
C GLU A 84 -10.43 10.83 9.33
N GLU A 85 -9.62 11.37 10.25
CA GLU A 85 -10.15 11.91 11.50
C GLU A 85 -11.08 13.10 11.25
N ARG A 86 -10.73 14.00 10.33
CA ARG A 86 -11.59 15.13 9.94
C ARG A 86 -12.90 14.64 9.33
N MET A 87 -12.85 13.65 8.44
CA MET A 87 -14.03 13.02 7.84
C MET A 87 -14.88 12.31 8.88
N ARG A 88 -14.28 11.53 9.80
CA ARG A 88 -15.01 10.90 10.92
C ARG A 88 -15.73 11.93 11.78
N ARG A 89 -15.06 13.04 12.11
CA ARG A 89 -15.69 14.17 12.81
C ARG A 89 -16.82 14.82 12.01
N GLN A 90 -16.67 14.87 10.68
CA GLN A 90 -17.67 15.44 9.78
C GLN A 90 -18.89 14.54 9.60
N ASP A 91 -18.70 13.22 9.52
CA ASP A 91 -19.76 12.21 9.43
C ASP A 91 -20.69 12.25 10.63
N GLU A 92 -20.14 12.46 11.83
CA GLU A 92 -20.97 12.63 13.03
C GLU A 92 -21.84 13.89 12.99
N GLN A 93 -21.33 14.97 12.40
CA GLN A 93 -22.09 16.22 12.23
C GLN A 93 -23.16 16.08 11.15
N LEU A 94 -22.81 15.48 10.01
CA LEU A 94 -23.73 15.16 8.92
C LEU A 94 -24.87 14.26 9.41
N ARG A 95 -24.57 13.25 10.23
CA ARG A 95 -25.61 12.39 10.84
C ARG A 95 -26.54 13.16 11.77
N ARG A 96 -26.09 14.24 12.42
CA ARG A 96 -26.98 15.13 13.19
C ARG A 96 -27.87 15.93 12.26
N GLN A 97 -27.28 16.55 11.23
CA GLN A 97 -28.04 17.32 10.23
C GLN A 97 -29.07 16.47 9.49
N GLN A 98 -28.75 15.22 9.15
CA GLN A 98 -29.69 14.34 8.47
C GLN A 98 -30.90 14.01 9.33
N ARG A 99 -30.74 13.87 10.65
CA ARG A 99 -31.90 13.69 11.55
C ARG A 99 -32.80 14.91 11.57
N GLU A 100 -32.24 16.11 11.53
CA GLU A 100 -33.01 17.35 11.45
C GLU A 100 -33.71 17.48 10.10
N LEU A 101 -32.99 17.21 8.99
CA LEU A 101 -33.56 17.20 7.64
C LEU A 101 -34.68 16.17 7.49
N ASP A 102 -34.56 14.99 8.09
CA ASP A 102 -35.60 13.97 8.08
C ASP A 102 -36.83 14.38 8.90
N GLN A 103 -36.63 15.08 10.02
CA GLN A 103 -37.73 15.65 10.80
C GLN A 103 -38.44 16.78 10.04
N LEU A 104 -37.67 17.67 9.41
CA LEU A 104 -38.18 18.74 8.55
C LEU A 104 -38.94 18.16 7.34
N LYS A 105 -38.40 17.13 6.69
CA LYS A 105 -39.07 16.45 5.59
C LYS A 105 -40.40 15.82 6.04
N LYS A 106 -40.45 15.21 7.23
CA LYS A 106 -41.70 14.68 7.79
C LYS A 106 -42.72 15.79 8.08
N GLN A 107 -42.28 16.95 8.56
CA GLN A 107 -43.17 18.10 8.76
C GLN A 107 -43.69 18.66 7.43
N GLN A 108 -42.80 18.94 6.48
CA GLN A 108 -43.21 19.41 5.15
C GLN A 108 -44.14 18.43 4.45
N GLN A 109 -43.88 17.13 4.56
CA GLN A 109 -44.74 16.11 3.97
C GLN A 109 -46.13 16.06 4.65
N ASN A 110 -46.20 16.37 5.94
CA ASN A 110 -47.46 16.46 6.67
C ASN A 110 -48.24 17.76 6.38
N ASP A 111 -47.56 18.85 6.02
CA ASP A 111 -48.19 20.12 5.61
C ASP A 111 -48.63 20.13 4.13
N THR A 112 -48.21 19.13 3.34
CA THR A 112 -48.50 19.04 1.88
C THR A 112 -49.70 18.13 1.55
N TYR A 113 -50.46 17.66 2.56
CA TYR A 113 -51.67 16.82 2.38
C TYR A 113 -52.91 17.48 3.00
#